data_AF-A0A934S4D9-F1
#
_entry.id   AF-A0A934S4D9-F1
#
_cell.length_a   1.000
_cell.length_b   1.000
_cell.length_c   1.000
_cell.angle_alpha   90.00
_cell.angle_beta   90.00
_cell.angle_gamma   90.00
#
_symmetry.space_group_name_H-M   'P 1'
#
loop_
_entity.id
_entity.type
_entity.pdbx_description
1 polymer ?
#
loop_
_entity_poly.entity_id
_entity_poly.type
_entity_poly.pdbx_seq_one_letter_code
_entity_poly.pdbx_strand_id
1 'polypeptide(L)'
;MILTRNHSKKRGFLLLEVVLALGIFGIAATGFAVALHRMADAADMAQRELRLTRILDGALKEALSLPTLDEGTTTVVVPDSDGMELDTTIELMSDLENKDGQALQEMYHITVTAHWYETSGWQERSVETWRYGQMYQPS
;
A
#
# COMPACT_ATOMS: atom_id res chain seq x y z
N MET A 1 31.48 58.36 -40.04
CA MET A 1 31.75 58.19 -38.59
C MET A 1 30.59 57.43 -37.98
N ILE A 2 30.77 56.14 -37.70
CA ILE A 2 29.86 55.32 -36.88
C ILE A 2 30.76 54.47 -35.98
N LEU A 3 30.62 54.63 -34.66
CA LEU A 3 31.46 54.03 -33.62
C LEU A 3 31.06 52.56 -33.40
N THR A 4 31.97 51.63 -33.64
CA THR A 4 31.85 50.24 -33.16
C THR A 4 32.06 50.20 -31.66
N ARG A 5 31.00 49.95 -30.88
CA ARG A 5 31.08 49.69 -29.43
C ARG A 5 31.77 48.33 -29.20
N ASN A 6 33.05 48.38 -28.85
CA ASN A 6 33.80 47.23 -28.38
C ASN A 6 33.41 46.94 -26.92
N HIS A 7 32.67 45.86 -26.66
CA HIS A 7 32.41 45.40 -25.30
C HIS A 7 33.69 44.78 -24.74
N SER A 8 34.45 45.55 -23.97
CA SER A 8 35.55 45.06 -23.15
C SER A 8 35.04 43.97 -22.20
N LYS A 9 35.37 42.70 -22.49
CA LYS A 9 35.08 41.59 -21.59
C LYS A 9 35.93 41.76 -20.33
N LYS A 10 35.28 42.14 -19.22
CA LYS A 10 35.89 42.24 -17.89
C LYS A 10 36.38 40.87 -17.43
N ARG A 11 37.65 40.54 -17.72
CA ARG A 11 38.32 39.28 -17.34
C ARG A 11 38.45 39.07 -15.82
N GLY A 12 38.26 40.11 -15.00
CA GLY A 12 38.39 40.05 -13.54
C GLY A 12 37.25 39.35 -12.79
N PHE A 13 36.14 39.00 -13.45
CA PHE A 13 34.96 38.39 -12.80
C PHE A 13 34.74 36.91 -13.11
N LEU A 14 35.56 36.30 -13.97
CA LEU A 14 35.36 34.90 -14.41
C LEU A 14 35.45 33.89 -13.26
N LEU A 15 36.39 34.09 -12.34
CA LEU A 15 36.51 33.22 -11.17
C LEU A 15 35.26 33.31 -10.27
N LEU A 16 34.75 34.52 -10.05
CA LEU A 16 33.55 34.74 -9.24
C LEU A 16 32.32 34.09 -9.89
N GLU A 17 32.20 34.19 -11.22
CA GLU A 17 31.11 33.58 -11.99
C GLU A 17 31.14 32.05 -11.88
N VAL A 18 32.31 31.43 -11.99
CA VAL A 18 32.46 29.97 -11.82
C VAL A 18 32.15 29.54 -10.40
N VAL A 19 32.61 30.29 -9.39
CA VAL A 19 32.31 29.99 -7.98
C VAL A 19 30.81 30.13 -7.70
N LEU A 20 30.16 31.15 -8.24
CA LEU A 20 28.73 31.37 -8.10
C LEU A 20 27.94 30.27 -8.82
N ALA A 21 28.34 29.91 -10.04
CA ALA A 21 27.73 28.82 -10.79
C ALA A 21 27.86 27.48 -10.05
N LEU A 22 29.04 27.18 -9.49
CA LEU A 22 29.27 25.99 -8.70
C LEU A 22 28.43 25.99 -7.41
N GLY A 23 28.29 27.14 -6.76
CA GLY A 23 27.44 27.29 -5.58
C GLY A 23 25.96 27.04 -5.87
N ILE A 24 25.42 27.66 -6.92
CA ILE A 24 24.02 27.45 -7.34
C ILE A 24 23.81 26.00 -7.77
N PHE A 25 24.75 25.44 -8.54
CA PHE A 25 24.69 24.06 -8.97
C PHE A 25 24.74 23.08 -7.78
N GLY A 26 25.58 23.34 -6.78
CA GLY A 26 25.66 22.55 -5.56
C GLY A 26 24.33 22.55 -4.79
N ILE A 27 23.72 23.72 -4.60
CA ILE A 27 22.40 23.85 -3.96
C ILE A 27 21.36 23.05 -4.75
N ALA A 28 21.30 23.21 -6.07
CA ALA A 28 20.37 22.50 -6.93
C ALA A 28 20.56 20.96 -6.85
N ALA A 29 21.81 20.49 -6.91
CA ALA A 29 22.14 19.07 -6.81
C ALA A 29 21.72 18.47 -5.45
N THR A 30 21.98 19.18 -4.35
CA THR A 30 21.54 18.72 -3.01
C THR A 30 20.02 18.73 -2.86
N GLY A 31 19.35 19.76 -3.39
CA GLY A 31 17.88 19.83 -3.38
C GLY A 31 17.26 18.67 -4.15
N PHE A 32 17.83 18.33 -5.31
CA PHE A 32 17.41 17.19 -6.11
C PHE A 32 17.64 15.86 -5.37
N ALA A 33 18.81 15.67 -4.75
CA ALA A 33 19.12 14.46 -4.00
C ALA A 33 18.12 14.23 -2.84
N VAL A 34 17.76 15.29 -2.11
CA VAL A 34 16.75 15.23 -1.05
C VAL A 34 15.37 14.90 -1.60
N ALA A 35 14.97 15.52 -2.71
CA ALA A 35 13.69 15.22 -3.35
C ALA A 35 13.62 13.77 -3.82
N LEU A 36 14.67 13.26 -4.45
CA LEU A 36 14.76 11.87 -4.92
C LEU A 36 14.67 10.88 -3.76
N HIS A 37 15.38 11.15 -2.65
CA HIS A 37 15.32 10.31 -1.47
C HIS A 37 13.88 10.22 -0.91
N ARG A 38 13.19 11.36 -0.78
CA ARG A 38 11.79 11.40 -0.32
C ARG A 38 10.84 10.67 -1.27
N MET A 39 11.07 10.75 -2.58
CA MET A 39 10.29 10.00 -3.56
C MET A 39 10.53 8.49 -3.45
N ALA A 40 11.77 8.07 -3.19
CA ALA A 40 12.09 6.67 -2.95
C ALA A 40 11.36 6.14 -1.71
N ASP A 41 11.42 6.87 -0.59
CA ASP A 41 10.71 6.48 0.63
C ASP A 41 9.19 6.36 0.42
N ALA A 42 8.60 7.32 -0.31
CA ALA A 42 7.18 7.28 -0.66
C ALA A 42 6.83 6.11 -1.60
N ALA A 43 7.70 5.79 -2.56
CA ALA A 43 7.51 4.66 -3.46
C ALA A 43 7.60 3.33 -2.70
N ASP A 44 8.55 3.18 -1.77
CA ASP A 44 8.68 2.00 -0.93
C ASP A 44 7.45 1.79 -0.06
N MET A 45 6.93 2.87 0.56
CA MET A 45 5.69 2.81 1.34
C MET A 45 4.51 2.36 0.47
N ALA A 46 4.35 2.94 -0.73
CA ALA A 46 3.28 2.56 -1.64
C ALA A 46 3.38 1.09 -2.12
N GLN A 47 4.60 0.59 -2.34
CA GLN A 47 4.82 -0.81 -2.72
C GLN A 47 4.47 -1.78 -1.59
N ARG A 48 4.76 -1.43 -0.33
CA ARG A 48 4.38 -2.24 0.84
C ARG A 48 2.85 -2.33 0.95
N GLU A 49 2.16 -1.20 0.81
CA GLU A 49 0.69 -1.16 0.85
C GLU A 49 0.08 -2.03 -0.24
N LEU A 50 0.52 -1.87 -1.50
CA LEU A 50 0.03 -2.69 -2.62
C LEU A 50 0.29 -4.19 -2.42
N ARG A 51 1.41 -4.55 -1.78
CA ARG A 51 1.71 -5.94 -1.44
C ARG A 51 0.72 -6.46 -0.39
N LEU A 52 0.49 -5.71 0.68
CA LEU A 52 -0.44 -6.08 1.75
C LEU A 52 -1.86 -6.29 1.20
N THR A 53 -2.36 -5.34 0.40
CA THR A 53 -3.68 -5.49 -0.27
C THR A 53 -3.75 -6.76 -1.10
N ARG A 54 -2.73 -7.09 -1.89
CA ARG A 54 -2.72 -8.33 -2.70
C ARG A 54 -2.74 -9.59 -1.85
N ILE A 55 -2.05 -9.58 -0.71
CA ILE A 55 -2.03 -10.72 0.21
C ILE A 55 -3.42 -10.92 0.83
N LEU A 56 -4.02 -9.84 1.34
CA LEU A 56 -5.36 -9.85 1.90
C LEU A 56 -6.41 -10.28 0.87
N ASP A 57 -6.37 -9.73 -0.35
CA ASP A 57 -7.26 -10.13 -1.45
C ASP A 57 -7.08 -11.60 -1.84
N GLY A 58 -5.84 -12.09 -1.80
CA GLY A 58 -5.51 -13.50 -2.08
C GLY A 58 -6.12 -14.43 -1.05
N ALA A 59 -5.89 -14.15 0.23
CA ALA A 59 -6.43 -14.92 1.35
C ALA A 59 -7.97 -14.88 1.37
N LEU A 60 -8.57 -13.72 1.10
CA LEU A 60 -10.02 -13.59 0.99
C LEU A 60 -10.59 -14.45 -0.15
N LYS A 61 -9.96 -14.44 -1.32
CA LYS A 61 -10.37 -15.29 -2.46
C LYS A 61 -10.21 -16.77 -2.17
N GLU A 62 -9.15 -17.14 -1.47
CA GLU A 62 -8.92 -18.52 -1.03
C GLU A 62 -10.04 -18.98 -0.10
N ALA A 63 -10.37 -18.19 0.93
CA ALA A 63 -11.50 -18.47 1.83
C ALA A 63 -12.85 -18.57 1.08
N LEU A 64 -13.08 -17.69 0.11
CA LEU A 64 -14.28 -17.73 -0.73
C LEU A 64 -14.35 -18.93 -1.68
N SER A 65 -13.21 -19.53 -2.01
CA SER A 65 -13.14 -20.71 -2.90
C SER A 65 -13.47 -22.02 -2.19
N LEU A 66 -13.51 -22.02 -0.85
CA LEU A 66 -13.80 -23.22 -0.07
C LEU A 66 -15.24 -23.71 -0.33
N PRO A 67 -15.44 -25.00 -0.62
CA PRO A 67 -16.76 -25.56 -0.94
C PRO A 67 -17.73 -25.49 0.25
N THR A 68 -17.20 -25.66 1.46
CA THR A 68 -17.91 -25.50 2.73
C THR A 68 -17.18 -24.47 3.57
N LEU A 69 -17.94 -23.67 4.31
CA LEU A 69 -17.40 -22.71 5.27
C LEU A 69 -17.64 -23.29 6.66
N ASP A 70 -16.57 -23.53 7.40
CA ASP A 70 -16.63 -23.93 8.79
C ASP A 70 -16.44 -22.67 9.65
N GLU A 71 -17.32 -22.47 10.63
CA GLU A 71 -17.20 -21.35 11.56
C GLU A 71 -15.92 -21.47 12.39
N GLY A 72 -15.26 -20.33 12.61
CA GLY A 72 -14.06 -20.24 13.44
C GLY A 72 -12.97 -19.37 12.83
N THR A 73 -11.81 -19.36 13.50
CA THR A 73 -10.64 -18.59 13.10
C THR A 73 -9.50 -19.52 12.71
N THR A 74 -8.91 -19.29 11.54
CA THR A 74 -7.70 -19.97 11.07
C THR A 74 -6.56 -18.97 10.94
N THR A 75 -5.43 -19.27 11.59
CA THR A 75 -4.21 -18.46 11.52
C THR A 75 -3.19 -19.09 10.58
N VAL A 76 -2.66 -18.29 9.65
CA VAL A 76 -1.61 -18.70 8.70
C VAL A 76 -0.45 -17.72 8.76
N VAL A 77 0.76 -18.25 8.92
CA VAL A 77 1.99 -17.45 8.80
C VAL A 77 2.30 -17.26 7.33
N VAL A 78 2.44 -16.01 6.89
CA VAL A 78 2.77 -15.72 5.49
C VAL A 78 4.28 -15.87 5.29
N PRO A 79 4.73 -16.70 4.34
CA PRO A 79 6.15 -16.83 4.03
C PRO A 79 6.71 -15.50 3.47
N ASP A 80 7.96 -15.19 3.81
CA ASP A 80 8.71 -14.04 3.28
C ASP A 80 8.09 -12.65 3.56
N SER A 81 7.26 -12.53 4.59
CA SER A 81 6.62 -11.27 5.01
C SER A 81 6.95 -10.87 6.45
N ASP A 82 8.20 -11.07 6.86
CA ASP A 82 8.76 -10.50 8.10
C ASP A 82 7.96 -10.86 9.38
N GLY A 83 7.44 -12.09 9.44
CA GLY A 83 6.66 -12.56 10.60
C GLY A 83 5.21 -12.10 10.62
N MET A 84 4.67 -11.63 9.49
CA MET A 84 3.25 -11.34 9.36
C MET A 84 2.38 -12.61 9.46
N GLU A 85 1.32 -12.50 10.27
CA GLU A 85 0.31 -13.53 10.49
C GLU A 85 -1.01 -13.09 9.88
N LEU A 86 -1.75 -14.02 9.29
CA LEU A 86 -3.09 -13.81 8.75
C LEU A 86 -4.10 -14.62 9.54
N ASP A 87 -5.07 -13.93 10.13
CA ASP A 87 -6.24 -14.53 10.77
C ASP A 87 -7.44 -14.44 9.83
N THR A 88 -8.00 -15.58 9.47
CA THR A 88 -9.26 -15.66 8.72
C THR A 88 -10.36 -16.12 9.66
N THR A 89 -11.32 -15.25 9.93
CA THR A 89 -12.47 -15.50 10.80
C THR A 89 -13.74 -15.61 9.98
N ILE A 90 -14.49 -16.69 10.19
CA ILE A 90 -15.76 -16.98 9.52
C ILE A 90 -16.86 -17.04 10.59
N GLU A 91 -17.85 -16.17 10.47
CA GLU A 91 -18.98 -16.06 11.40
C GLU A 91 -20.31 -16.28 10.67
N LEU A 92 -21.19 -17.10 11.24
CA LEU A 92 -22.55 -17.30 10.73
C LEU A 92 -23.47 -16.21 11.24
N MET A 93 -24.16 -15.53 10.32
CA MET A 93 -25.14 -14.50 10.62
C MET A 93 -26.54 -15.11 10.70
N SER A 94 -27.09 -15.21 11.92
CA SER A 94 -28.41 -15.82 12.17
C SER A 94 -29.60 -14.86 12.06
N ASP A 95 -29.34 -13.55 12.13
CA ASP A 95 -30.39 -12.53 12.35
C ASP A 95 -30.58 -11.59 11.14
N LEU A 96 -30.21 -12.04 9.94
CA LEU A 96 -30.39 -11.25 8.72
C LEU A 96 -31.75 -11.55 8.08
N GLU A 97 -32.45 -10.51 7.62
CA GLU A 97 -33.69 -10.63 6.85
C GLU A 97 -33.51 -10.02 5.46
N ASN A 98 -34.15 -10.61 4.45
CA ASN A 98 -34.24 -10.00 3.12
C ASN A 98 -35.30 -8.89 3.10
N LYS A 99 -35.41 -8.16 1.98
CA LYS A 99 -36.38 -7.05 1.82
C LYS A 99 -37.84 -7.48 1.94
N ASP A 100 -38.11 -8.78 1.86
CA ASP A 100 -39.43 -9.38 1.96
C ASP A 100 -39.72 -9.92 3.38
N GLY A 101 -38.84 -9.66 4.35
CA GLY A 101 -38.99 -10.08 5.74
C GLY A 101 -38.73 -11.57 5.98
N GLN A 102 -38.02 -12.24 5.07
CA GLN A 102 -37.63 -13.64 5.23
C GLN A 102 -36.22 -13.72 5.79
N ALA A 103 -36.01 -14.57 6.80
CA ALA A 103 -34.70 -14.84 7.37
C ALA A 103 -33.73 -15.38 6.31
N LEU A 104 -32.59 -14.72 6.15
CA LEU A 104 -31.44 -15.14 5.37
C LEU A 104 -30.61 -16.11 6.21
N GLN A 105 -30.94 -17.40 6.09
CA GLN A 105 -30.14 -18.47 6.70
C GLN A 105 -28.85 -18.66 5.89
N GLU A 106 -27.76 -19.11 6.54
CA GLU A 106 -26.48 -19.44 5.90
C GLU A 106 -25.75 -18.25 5.25
N MET A 107 -25.89 -17.05 5.82
CA MET A 107 -25.01 -15.93 5.47
C MET A 107 -23.77 -15.95 6.35
N TYR A 108 -22.59 -15.99 5.73
CA TYR A 108 -21.31 -15.96 6.43
C TYR A 108 -20.66 -14.58 6.27
N HIS A 109 -20.21 -13.99 7.37
CA HIS A 109 -19.30 -12.86 7.38
C HIS A 109 -17.88 -13.41 7.49
N ILE A 110 -17.05 -13.07 6.50
CA ILE A 110 -15.66 -13.54 6.42
C ILE A 110 -14.78 -12.32 6.59
N THR A 111 -13.92 -12.34 7.60
CA THR A 111 -12.93 -11.30 7.88
C THR A 111 -11.54 -11.90 7.77
N VAL A 112 -10.66 -11.25 7.00
CA VAL A 112 -9.24 -11.60 6.93
C VAL A 112 -8.45 -10.45 7.52
N THR A 113 -7.66 -10.73 8.54
CA THR A 113 -6.87 -9.76 9.30
C THR A 113 -5.39 -10.11 9.23
N ALA A 114 -4.57 -9.17 8.78
CA ALA A 114 -3.12 -9.26 8.84
C ALA A 114 -2.59 -8.57 10.10
N HIS A 115 -1.74 -9.27 10.84
CA HIS A 115 -1.00 -8.77 12.00
C HIS A 115 0.49 -8.79 11.69
N TRP A 116 1.18 -7.67 11.93
CA TRP A 116 2.64 -7.61 11.82
C TRP A 116 3.22 -6.62 12.82
N TYR A 117 4.51 -6.76 13.11
CA TYR A 117 5.22 -5.82 13.97
C TYR A 117 6.01 -4.82 13.12
N GLU A 118 5.79 -3.53 13.33
CA GLU A 118 6.58 -2.47 12.73
C GLU A 118 7.28 -1.65 13.84
N THR A 119 8.25 -0.81 13.48
CA THR A 119 9.06 -0.02 14.43
C THR A 119 8.24 0.79 15.46
N SER A 120 6.97 1.10 15.15
CA SER A 120 6.02 1.82 16.01
C SER A 120 5.13 0.91 16.89
N GLY A 121 5.25 -0.41 16.78
CA GLY A 121 4.44 -1.40 17.48
C GLY A 121 3.66 -2.33 16.54
N TRP A 122 2.79 -3.14 17.13
CA TRP A 122 1.88 -4.03 16.39
C TRP A 122 0.95 -3.23 15.48
N GLN A 123 0.87 -3.67 14.24
CA GLN A 123 -0.02 -3.15 13.20
C GLN A 123 -1.03 -4.22 12.82
N GLU A 124 -2.20 -3.76 12.40
CA GLU A 124 -3.30 -4.62 11.97
C GLU A 124 -4.01 -4.02 10.77
N ARG A 125 -4.38 -4.87 9.81
CA ARG A 125 -5.25 -4.51 8.69
C ARG A 125 -6.21 -5.62 8.39
N SER A 126 -7.48 -5.28 8.19
CA SER A 126 -8.52 -6.24 7.85
C SER A 126 -9.24 -5.91 6.55
N VAL A 127 -9.72 -6.95 5.88
CA VAL A 127 -10.69 -6.90 4.79
C VAL A 127 -11.85 -7.83 5.12
N GLU A 128 -13.06 -7.44 4.74
CA GLU A 128 -14.27 -8.20 5.05
C GLU A 128 -15.15 -8.43 3.82
N THR A 129 -15.92 -9.50 3.86
CA THR A 129 -16.96 -9.77 2.85
C THR A 129 -18.09 -10.60 3.44
N TRP A 130 -19.21 -10.64 2.72
CA TRP A 130 -20.35 -11.49 3.03
C TRP A 130 -20.56 -12.52 1.93
N ARG A 131 -20.70 -13.78 2.30
CA ARG A 131 -20.96 -14.89 1.37
C ARG A 131 -22.23 -15.64 1.78
N TYR A 132 -23.13 -15.81 0.82
CA TYR A 132 -24.28 -16.69 0.96
C TYR A 132 -23.89 -18.15 0.71
N GLY A 133 -24.23 -19.05 1.65
CA GLY A 133 -23.81 -20.45 1.64
C GLY A 133 -24.29 -21.23 0.41
N GLN A 134 -25.51 -20.99 -0.05
CA GLN A 134 -26.16 -21.73 -1.15
C GLN A 134 -25.71 -21.32 -2.56
N MET A 135 -24.76 -20.39 -2.71
CA MET A 135 -24.42 -19.82 -4.03
C MET A 135 -23.70 -20.81 -4.98
N TYR A 136 -23.20 -21.95 -4.48
CA TYR A 136 -22.48 -22.98 -5.26
C TYR A 136 -22.93 -24.43 -4.99
N GLN A 137 -24.05 -24.66 -4.30
CA GLN A 137 -24.57 -26.02 -4.15
C GLN A 137 -25.19 -26.46 -5.49
N PRO A 138 -24.70 -27.54 -6.14
CA PRO A 138 -25.39 -28.07 -7.31
C PRO A 138 -26.78 -28.55 -6.86
N SER A 139 -27.81 -28.03 -7.54
CA SER A 139 -29.22 -28.43 -7.41
C SER A 139 -29.44 -29.87 -7.83
#